data_AF-A0A8T2PVM7-F1
#
_entry.id   AF-A0A8T2PVM7-F1
#
_cell.length_a   1.000
_cell.length_b   1.000
_cell.length_c   1.000
_cell.angle_alpha   90.00
_cell.angle_beta   90.00
_cell.angle_gamma   90.00
#
_symmetry.space_group_name_H-M   'P 1'
#
loop_
_entity.id
_entity.type
_entity.pdbx_description
1 polymer ?
#
loop_
_entity_poly.entity_id
_entity_poly.type
_entity_poly.pdbx_seq_one_letter_code
_entity_poly.pdbx_strand_id
1 'polypeptide(L)'
;MVRLCFERVVYCVCLWQIENYIKESMKVEMAQLQQSAVHNHTAAMLEMGTSLLSQTAEQTRKLTDVETQVLNQTSRLEIQLLENSLSTNKLEKQLLVQTNEISKLHDKNGFLEQKMQEMESRHREELEALREEKESLQDLVGRQSGVIRELETQLGRATGNNTALQRQQQDLMDTVHSLLNLCSKEGVVPNSTKRADEERKFRDCADLFQAGFNKNGVYTIHMNMLETKKVYCNMESAGGGWTVIQHREDGSLDFQRTWKEYKMGFGSVSGEHWLGNEFIYLLTSQRQYSLRIELTDWDGQQAFSQYDRFHIGNEKHNY
;
A
#
# COMPACT_ATOMS: atom_id res chain seq x y z
N MET A 1 -16.46 -153.29 42.06
CA MET A 1 -17.19 -152.53 41.01
C MET A 1 -17.95 -151.31 41.55
N VAL A 2 -18.53 -151.36 42.76
CA VAL A 2 -19.35 -150.27 43.33
C VAL A 2 -18.59 -149.00 43.76
N ARG A 3 -17.32 -149.12 44.18
CA ARG A 3 -16.48 -147.96 44.59
C ARG A 3 -16.06 -147.04 43.43
N LEU A 4 -15.90 -147.60 42.22
CA LEU A 4 -15.56 -146.87 40.99
C LEU A 4 -16.72 -146.04 40.42
N CYS A 5 -17.98 -146.37 40.75
CA CYS A 5 -19.15 -145.62 40.29
C CYS A 5 -19.39 -144.35 41.12
N PHE A 6 -19.13 -144.38 42.44
CA PHE A 6 -19.36 -143.23 43.32
C PHE A 6 -18.30 -142.13 43.09
N GLU A 7 -17.03 -142.50 42.89
CA GLU A 7 -15.99 -141.55 42.47
C GLU A 7 -16.34 -140.90 41.12
N ARG A 8 -16.82 -141.66 40.13
CA ARG A 8 -17.18 -141.12 38.81
C ARG A 8 -18.31 -140.07 38.86
N VAL A 9 -19.31 -140.26 39.71
CA VAL A 9 -20.43 -139.31 39.84
C VAL A 9 -19.99 -138.05 40.59
N VAL A 10 -19.20 -138.18 41.66
CA VAL A 10 -18.64 -137.03 42.38
C VAL A 10 -17.68 -136.25 41.49
N TYR A 11 -16.85 -136.92 40.68
CA TYR A 11 -16.01 -136.27 39.67
C TYR A 11 -16.83 -135.53 38.61
N CYS A 12 -17.93 -136.10 38.09
CA CYS A 12 -18.81 -135.43 37.14
C CYS A 12 -19.51 -134.19 37.73
N VAL A 13 -20.00 -134.27 38.97
CA VAL A 13 -20.65 -133.13 39.65
C VAL A 13 -19.64 -132.03 39.96
N CYS A 14 -18.43 -132.38 40.41
CA CYS A 14 -17.32 -131.43 40.58
C CYS A 14 -16.92 -130.79 39.24
N LEU A 15 -16.77 -131.58 38.17
CA LEU A 15 -16.47 -131.07 36.83
C LEU A 15 -17.55 -130.09 36.35
N TRP A 16 -18.82 -130.41 36.56
CA TRP A 16 -19.94 -129.54 36.18
C TRP A 16 -19.99 -128.24 36.99
N GLN A 17 -19.73 -128.29 38.31
CA GLN A 17 -19.61 -127.08 39.15
C GLN A 17 -18.42 -126.22 38.75
N ILE A 18 -17.28 -126.84 38.44
CA ILE A 18 -16.08 -126.14 37.95
C ILE A 18 -16.35 -125.51 36.58
N GLU A 19 -16.97 -126.22 35.65
CA GLU A 19 -17.32 -125.70 34.33
C GLU A 19 -18.28 -124.51 34.41
N ASN A 20 -19.32 -124.60 35.25
CA ASN A 20 -20.23 -123.48 35.49
C ASN A 20 -19.55 -122.30 36.19
N TYR A 21 -18.69 -122.56 37.17
CA TYR A 21 -17.92 -121.51 37.86
C TYR A 21 -16.97 -120.79 36.89
N ILE A 22 -16.26 -121.53 36.04
CA ILE A 22 -15.40 -120.97 34.99
C ILE A 22 -16.24 -120.15 34.01
N LYS A 23 -17.39 -120.66 33.57
CA LYS A 23 -18.27 -119.98 32.60
C LYS A 23 -18.82 -118.66 33.15
N GLU A 24 -19.28 -118.64 34.41
CA GLU A 24 -19.77 -117.41 35.05
C GLU A 24 -18.62 -116.43 35.36
N SER A 25 -17.45 -116.92 35.81
CA SER A 25 -16.26 -116.08 36.04
C SER A 25 -15.79 -115.42 34.73
N MET A 26 -15.70 -116.19 33.65
CA MET A 26 -15.34 -115.66 32.33
C MET A 26 -16.36 -114.65 31.81
N LYS A 27 -17.65 -114.85 32.08
CA LYS A 27 -18.71 -113.91 31.70
C LYS A 27 -18.61 -112.59 32.46
N VAL A 28 -18.31 -112.64 33.77
CA VAL A 28 -18.08 -111.45 34.60
C VAL A 28 -16.81 -110.72 34.15
N GLU A 29 -15.71 -111.44 33.89
CA GLU A 29 -14.47 -110.85 33.38
C GLU A 29 -14.65 -110.24 31.98
N MET A 30 -15.34 -110.91 31.06
CA MET A 30 -15.67 -110.36 29.74
C MET A 30 -16.53 -109.09 29.86
N ALA A 31 -17.52 -109.06 30.77
CA ALA A 31 -18.34 -107.89 31.01
C ALA A 31 -17.52 -106.72 31.61
N GLN A 32 -16.62 -107.00 32.56
CA GLN A 32 -15.71 -105.99 33.13
C GLN A 32 -14.72 -105.45 32.10
N LEU A 33 -14.12 -106.31 31.27
CA LEU A 33 -13.22 -105.90 30.19
C LEU A 33 -13.95 -105.05 29.15
N GLN A 34 -15.16 -105.44 28.75
CA GLN A 34 -15.99 -104.67 27.83
C GLN A 34 -16.37 -103.31 28.44
N GLN A 35 -16.75 -103.27 29.71
CA GLN A 35 -17.09 -102.02 30.41
C GLN A 35 -15.87 -101.10 30.57
N SER A 36 -14.69 -101.65 30.87
CA SER A 36 -13.43 -100.91 30.96
C SER A 36 -13.00 -100.36 29.60
N ALA A 37 -13.10 -101.17 28.53
CA ALA A 37 -12.82 -100.72 27.17
C ALA A 37 -13.76 -99.60 26.73
N VAL A 38 -15.07 -99.74 27.00
CA VAL A 38 -16.07 -98.69 26.72
C VAL A 38 -15.78 -97.43 27.53
N HIS A 39 -15.47 -97.55 28.83
CA HIS A 39 -15.16 -96.39 29.67
C HIS A 39 -13.90 -95.67 29.21
N ASN A 40 -12.84 -96.40 28.85
CA ASN A 40 -11.59 -95.85 28.34
C ASN A 40 -11.79 -95.15 26.98
N HIS A 41 -12.54 -95.78 26.05
CA HIS A 41 -12.90 -95.13 24.79
C HIS A 41 -13.78 -93.89 24.99
N THR A 42 -14.72 -93.94 25.94
CA THR A 42 -15.56 -92.78 26.29
C THR A 42 -14.72 -91.65 26.88
N ALA A 43 -13.78 -91.95 27.77
CA ALA A 43 -12.86 -90.98 28.36
C ALA A 43 -11.97 -90.32 27.29
N ALA A 44 -11.36 -91.12 26.38
CA ALA A 44 -10.57 -90.60 25.27
C ALA A 44 -11.40 -89.71 24.32
N MET A 45 -12.65 -90.09 24.03
CA MET A 45 -13.56 -89.30 23.20
C MET A 45 -13.95 -87.98 23.86
N LEU A 46 -14.21 -87.98 25.18
CA LEU A 46 -14.48 -86.77 25.96
C LEU A 46 -13.25 -85.86 26.02
N GLU A 47 -12.06 -86.41 26.25
CA GLU A 47 -10.82 -85.65 26.27
C GLU A 47 -10.55 -84.98 24.92
N MET A 48 -10.66 -85.71 23.81
CA MET A 48 -10.57 -85.14 22.46
C MET A 48 -11.64 -84.05 22.23
N GLY A 49 -12.89 -84.31 22.63
CA GLY A 49 -13.99 -83.35 22.50
C GLY A 49 -13.74 -82.06 23.28
N THR A 50 -13.26 -82.16 24.53
CA THR A 50 -12.93 -80.99 25.36
C THR A 50 -11.74 -80.20 24.83
N SER A 51 -10.71 -80.90 24.32
CA SER A 51 -9.56 -80.26 23.68
C SER A 51 -9.96 -79.50 22.41
N LEU A 52 -10.78 -80.11 21.55
CA LEU A 52 -11.35 -79.47 20.37
C LEU A 52 -12.22 -78.26 20.73
N LEU A 53 -13.07 -78.37 21.75
CA LEU A 53 -13.89 -77.24 22.21
C LEU A 53 -13.03 -76.10 22.76
N SER A 54 -11.99 -76.41 23.54
CA SER A 54 -11.06 -75.42 24.07
C SER A 54 -10.29 -74.72 22.94
N GLN A 55 -9.79 -75.47 21.96
CA GLN A 55 -9.11 -74.92 20.79
C GLN A 55 -10.05 -74.05 19.96
N THR A 56 -11.28 -74.51 19.75
CA THR A 56 -12.31 -73.76 19.02
C THR A 56 -12.62 -72.46 19.75
N ALA A 57 -12.82 -72.48 21.07
CA ALA A 57 -13.07 -71.28 21.87
C ALA A 57 -11.90 -70.29 21.81
N GLU A 58 -10.65 -70.77 21.82
CA GLU A 58 -9.48 -69.92 21.68
C GLU A 58 -9.38 -69.29 20.27
N GLN A 59 -9.66 -70.08 19.23
CA GLN A 59 -9.72 -69.57 17.85
C GLN A 59 -10.83 -68.53 17.69
N THR A 60 -12.02 -68.77 18.23
CA THR A 60 -13.12 -67.80 18.23
C THR A 60 -12.69 -66.50 18.92
N ARG A 61 -12.03 -66.59 20.08
CA ARG A 61 -11.55 -65.39 20.79
C ARG A 61 -10.53 -64.60 19.97
N LYS A 62 -9.58 -65.27 19.32
CA LYS A 62 -8.57 -64.63 18.45
C LYS A 62 -9.24 -63.97 17.24
N LEU A 63 -10.22 -64.63 16.62
CA LEU A 63 -10.96 -64.09 15.50
C LEU A 63 -11.74 -62.83 15.93
N THR A 64 -12.43 -62.86 17.06
CA THR A 64 -13.15 -61.70 17.60
C THR A 64 -12.20 -60.53 17.89
N ASP A 65 -11.00 -60.79 18.43
CA ASP A 65 -9.99 -59.73 18.65
C ASP A 65 -9.58 -59.05 17.33
N VAL A 66 -9.27 -59.85 16.31
CA VAL A 66 -8.95 -59.33 14.96
C VAL A 66 -10.13 -58.58 14.35
N GLU A 67 -11.36 -59.10 14.47
CA GLU A 67 -12.58 -58.42 13.99
C GLU A 67 -12.77 -57.05 14.66
N THR A 68 -12.59 -56.97 15.99
CA THR A 68 -12.68 -55.70 16.71
C THR A 68 -11.57 -54.72 16.32
N GLN A 69 -10.36 -55.22 16.08
CA GLN A 69 -9.24 -54.40 15.60
C GLN A 69 -9.52 -53.83 14.20
N VAL A 70 -10.01 -54.67 13.28
CA VAL A 70 -10.39 -54.23 11.93
C VAL A 70 -11.52 -53.23 11.99
N LEU A 71 -12.57 -53.48 12.80
CA LEU A 71 -13.68 -52.55 12.97
C LEU A 71 -13.21 -51.17 13.49
N ASN A 72 -12.31 -51.16 14.47
CA ASN A 72 -11.73 -49.93 15.01
C ASN A 72 -10.90 -49.19 13.95
N GLN A 73 -10.05 -49.90 13.21
CA GLN A 73 -9.25 -49.32 12.12
C GLN A 73 -10.15 -48.75 11.02
N THR A 74 -11.18 -49.47 10.59
CA THR A 74 -12.14 -49.00 9.59
C THR A 74 -12.85 -47.75 10.07
N SER A 75 -13.37 -47.74 11.30
CA SER A 75 -14.03 -46.56 11.87
C SER A 75 -13.07 -45.35 11.93
N ARG A 76 -11.81 -45.57 12.31
CA ARG A 76 -10.79 -44.50 12.32
C ARG A 76 -10.52 -43.94 10.93
N LEU A 77 -10.40 -44.81 9.92
CA LEU A 77 -10.18 -44.40 8.54
C LEU A 77 -11.38 -43.65 7.97
N GLU A 78 -12.60 -44.09 8.28
CA GLU A 78 -13.83 -43.39 7.88
C GLU A 78 -13.90 -41.97 8.47
N ILE A 79 -13.57 -41.80 9.75
CA ILE A 79 -13.52 -40.49 10.39
C ILE A 79 -12.47 -39.60 9.70
N GLN A 80 -11.27 -40.11 9.48
CA GLN A 80 -10.21 -39.36 8.80
C GLN A 80 -10.60 -38.96 7.37
N LEU A 81 -11.26 -39.85 6.64
CA LEU A 81 -11.75 -39.56 5.29
C LEU A 81 -12.80 -38.44 5.32
N LEU A 82 -13.69 -38.45 6.32
CA LEU A 82 -14.71 -37.42 6.49
C LEU A 82 -14.09 -36.06 6.84
N GLU A 83 -13.12 -36.03 7.75
CA GLU A 83 -12.37 -34.82 8.14
C GLU A 83 -11.60 -34.22 6.96
N ASN A 84 -10.95 -35.08 6.16
CA ASN A 84 -10.26 -34.66 4.94
C ASN A 84 -11.25 -34.10 3.92
N SER A 85 -12.38 -34.76 3.69
CA SER A 85 -13.42 -34.28 2.77
C SER A 85 -13.98 -32.92 3.21
N LEU A 86 -14.25 -32.74 4.51
CA LEU A 86 -14.71 -31.45 5.04
C LEU A 86 -13.67 -30.35 4.84
N SER A 87 -12.39 -30.66 5.08
CA SER A 87 -11.28 -29.74 4.89
C SER A 87 -11.11 -29.33 3.43
N THR A 88 -11.21 -30.29 2.50
CA THR A 88 -11.20 -30.03 1.05
C THR A 88 -12.37 -29.14 0.64
N ASN A 89 -13.60 -29.44 1.07
CA ASN A 89 -14.77 -28.58 0.79
C ASN A 89 -14.59 -27.14 1.30
N LYS A 90 -13.95 -26.97 2.45
CA LYS A 90 -13.64 -25.64 2.99
C LYS A 90 -12.63 -24.90 2.12
N LEU A 91 -11.57 -25.58 1.69
CA LEU A 91 -10.56 -25.03 0.80
C LEU A 91 -11.14 -24.64 -0.57
N GLU A 92 -12.01 -25.49 -1.14
CA GLU A 92 -12.70 -25.20 -2.41
C GLU A 92 -13.56 -23.94 -2.31
N LYS A 93 -14.30 -23.75 -1.21
CA LYS A 93 -15.06 -22.51 -0.97
C LYS A 93 -14.16 -21.28 -0.87
N GLN A 94 -13.02 -21.40 -0.19
CA GLN A 94 -12.05 -20.30 -0.08
C GLN A 94 -11.45 -19.96 -1.44
N LEU A 95 -11.07 -20.96 -2.24
CA LEU A 95 -10.58 -20.77 -3.60
C LEU A 95 -11.61 -20.05 -4.47
N LEU A 96 -12.89 -20.43 -4.41
CA LEU A 96 -13.95 -19.77 -5.16
C LEU A 96 -14.08 -18.27 -4.81
N VAL A 97 -14.02 -17.94 -3.51
CA VAL A 97 -14.07 -16.55 -3.04
C VAL A 97 -12.85 -15.78 -3.56
N GLN A 98 -11.65 -16.34 -3.44
CA GLN A 98 -10.42 -15.72 -3.93
C GLN A 98 -10.45 -15.52 -5.45
N THR A 99 -10.93 -16.50 -6.22
CA THR A 99 -11.08 -16.36 -7.68
C THR A 99 -12.03 -15.22 -8.04
N ASN A 100 -13.13 -15.06 -7.31
CA ASN A 100 -14.06 -13.94 -7.53
C ASN A 100 -13.42 -12.58 -7.18
N GLU A 101 -12.64 -12.51 -6.10
CA GLU A 101 -11.88 -11.29 -5.75
C GLU A 101 -10.84 -10.95 -6.82
N ILE A 102 -10.11 -11.94 -7.32
CA ILE A 102 -9.14 -11.76 -8.41
C ILE A 102 -9.84 -11.26 -9.68
N SER A 103 -10.99 -11.83 -10.05
CA SER A 103 -11.77 -11.37 -11.20
C SER A 103 -12.16 -9.90 -11.05
N LYS A 104 -12.68 -9.51 -9.87
CA LYS A 104 -13.05 -8.11 -9.58
C LYS A 104 -11.84 -7.16 -9.65
N LEU A 105 -10.67 -7.62 -9.16
CA LEU A 105 -9.44 -6.84 -9.25
C LEU A 105 -8.96 -6.71 -10.70
N HIS A 106 -9.09 -7.77 -11.49
CA HIS A 106 -8.74 -7.76 -12.91
C HIS A 106 -9.61 -6.77 -13.69
N ASP A 107 -10.93 -6.76 -13.46
CA ASP A 107 -11.85 -5.81 -14.09
C ASP A 107 -11.52 -4.35 -13.71
N LYS A 108 -11.21 -4.11 -12.42
CA LYS A 108 -10.79 -2.78 -11.95
C LYS A 108 -9.47 -2.34 -12.58
N ASN A 109 -8.49 -3.25 -12.69
CA ASN A 109 -7.22 -2.95 -13.33
C ASN A 109 -7.42 -2.64 -14.81
N GLY A 110 -8.24 -3.41 -15.54
CA GLY A 110 -8.56 -3.12 -16.94
C GLY A 110 -9.21 -1.74 -17.13
N PHE A 111 -10.13 -1.35 -16.23
CA PHE A 111 -10.72 -0.02 -16.26
C PHE A 111 -9.68 1.09 -16.00
N LEU A 112 -8.79 0.90 -15.03
CA LEU A 112 -7.72 1.86 -14.74
C LEU A 112 -6.72 1.97 -15.89
N GLU A 113 -6.34 0.86 -16.51
CA GLU A 113 -5.48 0.84 -17.70
C GLU A 113 -6.13 1.61 -18.86
N GLN A 114 -7.42 1.42 -19.10
CA GLN A 114 -8.16 2.18 -20.11
C GLN A 114 -8.17 3.68 -19.79
N LYS A 115 -8.44 4.06 -18.53
CA LYS A 115 -8.43 5.46 -18.10
C LYS A 115 -7.06 6.11 -18.25
N MET A 116 -6.00 5.36 -17.96
CA MET A 116 -4.63 5.81 -18.15
C MET A 116 -4.33 6.05 -19.63
N GLN A 117 -4.71 5.12 -20.52
CA GLN A 117 -4.56 5.32 -21.97
C GLN A 117 -5.35 6.52 -22.50
N GLU A 118 -6.59 6.72 -22.04
CA GLU A 118 -7.40 7.91 -22.39
C GLU A 118 -6.75 9.21 -21.92
N MET A 119 -6.13 9.21 -20.73
CA MET A 119 -5.44 10.36 -20.18
C MET A 119 -4.12 10.64 -20.91
N GLU A 120 -3.34 9.61 -21.25
CA GLU A 120 -2.12 9.73 -22.06
C GLU A 120 -2.41 10.25 -23.46
N SER A 121 -3.51 9.82 -24.10
CA SER A 121 -3.92 10.34 -25.41
C SER A 121 -4.25 11.83 -25.34
N ARG A 122 -5.00 12.25 -24.31
CA ARG A 122 -5.35 13.67 -24.10
C ARG A 122 -4.11 14.53 -23.85
N HIS A 123 -3.22 14.10 -22.98
CA HIS A 123 -1.96 14.83 -22.73
C HIS A 123 -1.10 14.93 -23.99
N ARG A 124 -1.09 13.89 -24.83
CA ARG A 124 -0.36 13.91 -26.11
C ARG A 124 -0.96 14.94 -27.07
N GLU A 125 -2.29 14.99 -27.19
CA GLU A 125 -2.99 15.97 -28.02
C GLU A 125 -2.75 17.41 -27.54
N GLU A 126 -2.83 17.64 -26.22
CA GLU A 126 -2.53 18.95 -25.61
C GLU A 126 -1.07 19.38 -25.83
N LEU A 127 -0.12 18.46 -25.70
CA LEU A 127 1.30 18.74 -25.95
C LEU A 127 1.57 19.14 -27.41
N GLU A 128 0.93 18.46 -28.37
CA GLU A 128 1.07 18.83 -29.78
C GLU A 128 0.39 20.19 -30.06
N ALA A 129 -0.77 20.46 -29.49
CA ALA A 129 -1.42 21.78 -29.62
C ALA A 129 -0.54 22.92 -29.06
N LEU A 130 0.04 22.73 -27.87
CA LEU A 130 0.97 23.69 -27.27
C LEU A 130 2.24 23.87 -28.10
N ARG A 131 2.70 22.80 -28.76
CA ARG A 131 3.86 22.86 -29.65
C ARG A 131 3.57 23.70 -30.89
N GLU A 132 2.40 23.52 -31.51
CA GLU A 132 1.94 24.34 -32.64
C GLU A 132 1.78 25.81 -32.25
N GLU A 133 1.20 26.09 -31.08
CA GLU A 133 1.06 27.46 -30.57
C GLU A 133 2.43 28.11 -30.31
N LYS A 134 3.36 27.36 -29.71
CA LYS A 134 4.74 27.80 -29.50
C LYS A 134 5.43 28.17 -30.82
N GLU A 135 5.28 27.36 -31.86
CA GLU A 135 5.85 27.63 -33.18
C GLU A 135 5.26 28.92 -33.78
N SER A 136 3.94 29.10 -33.69
CA SER A 136 3.26 30.32 -34.13
C SER A 136 3.74 31.58 -33.39
N LEU A 137 3.93 31.48 -32.08
CA LEU A 137 4.47 32.56 -31.26
C LEU A 137 5.93 32.88 -31.62
N GLN A 138 6.76 31.86 -31.86
CA GLN A 138 8.14 32.04 -32.31
C GLN A 138 8.20 32.78 -33.65
N ASP A 139 7.34 32.43 -34.59
CA ASP A 139 7.21 33.12 -35.88
C ASP A 139 6.75 34.57 -35.72
N LEU A 140 5.80 34.83 -34.82
CA LEU A 140 5.35 36.20 -34.52
C LEU A 140 6.48 37.04 -33.92
N VAL A 141 7.23 36.50 -32.97
CA VAL A 141 8.38 37.17 -32.35
C VAL A 141 9.48 37.42 -33.38
N GLY A 142 9.73 36.48 -34.29
CA GLY A 142 10.66 36.65 -35.41
C GLY A 142 10.25 37.81 -36.32
N ARG A 143 8.96 37.88 -36.68
CA ARG A 143 8.39 39.00 -37.46
C ARG A 143 8.52 40.34 -36.73
N GLN A 144 8.16 40.38 -35.44
CA GLN A 144 8.28 41.60 -34.62
C GLN A 144 9.73 42.07 -34.53
N SER A 145 10.68 41.16 -34.32
CA SER A 145 12.12 41.46 -34.28
C SER A 145 12.60 42.07 -35.61
N GLY A 146 12.11 41.56 -36.74
CA GLY A 146 12.38 42.12 -38.07
C GLY A 146 11.87 43.56 -38.22
N VAL A 147 10.65 43.83 -37.77
CA VAL A 147 10.05 45.17 -37.81
C VAL A 147 10.80 46.14 -36.90
N ILE A 148 11.18 45.72 -35.69
CA ILE A 148 11.97 46.55 -34.76
C ILE A 148 13.30 46.96 -35.41
N ARG A 149 14.01 46.02 -36.03
CA ARG A 149 15.28 46.31 -36.71
C ARG A 149 15.13 47.32 -37.85
N GLU A 150 14.03 47.23 -38.61
CA GLU A 150 13.70 48.22 -39.65
C GLU A 150 13.41 49.60 -39.04
N LEU A 151 12.61 49.66 -37.97
CA LEU A 151 12.31 50.90 -37.25
C LEU A 151 13.57 51.53 -36.63
N GLU A 152 14.46 50.75 -36.05
CA GLU A 152 15.75 51.21 -35.53
C GLU A 152 16.61 51.82 -36.66
N THR A 153 16.63 51.20 -37.83
CA THR A 153 17.34 51.71 -39.00
C THR A 153 16.75 53.06 -39.46
N GLN A 154 15.43 53.17 -39.50
CA GLN A 154 14.75 54.42 -39.86
C GLN A 154 14.98 55.52 -38.82
N LEU A 155 14.90 55.18 -37.53
CA LEU A 155 15.18 56.11 -36.44
C LEU A 155 16.63 56.59 -36.47
N GLY A 156 17.59 55.71 -36.78
CA GLY A 156 18.99 56.06 -36.99
C GLY A 156 19.18 57.07 -38.13
N ARG A 157 18.52 56.86 -39.27
CA ARG A 157 18.52 57.83 -40.40
C ARG A 157 17.89 59.17 -39.99
N ALA A 158 16.74 59.16 -39.33
CA ALA A 158 16.06 60.37 -38.88
C ALA A 158 16.89 61.15 -37.84
N THR A 159 17.53 60.46 -36.90
CA THR A 159 18.41 61.06 -35.88
C THR A 159 19.69 61.62 -36.52
N GLY A 160 20.26 60.93 -37.51
CA GLY A 160 21.37 61.46 -38.32
C GLY A 160 21.00 62.76 -39.03
N ASN A 161 19.83 62.82 -39.66
CA ASN A 161 19.33 64.04 -40.28
C ASN A 161 19.08 65.15 -39.24
N ASN A 162 18.51 64.80 -38.09
CA ASN A 162 18.24 65.78 -37.04
C ASN A 162 19.53 66.32 -36.42
N THR A 163 20.57 65.50 -36.22
CA THR A 163 21.88 65.98 -35.76
C THR A 163 22.59 66.84 -36.81
N ALA A 164 22.43 66.55 -38.10
CA ALA A 164 22.93 67.43 -39.16
C ALA A 164 22.21 68.78 -39.15
N LEU A 165 20.88 68.78 -38.97
CA LEU A 165 20.10 70.01 -38.82
C LEU A 165 20.49 70.76 -37.54
N GLN A 166 20.69 70.07 -36.42
CA GLN A 166 21.15 70.63 -35.15
C GLN A 166 22.54 71.27 -35.30
N ARG A 167 23.46 70.63 -36.05
CA ARG A 167 24.76 71.23 -36.38
C ARG A 167 24.62 72.49 -37.22
N GLN A 168 23.75 72.48 -38.24
CA GLN A 168 23.47 73.66 -39.04
C GLN A 168 22.84 74.79 -38.19
N GLN A 169 22.00 74.42 -37.23
CA GLN A 169 21.38 75.35 -36.29
C GLN A 169 22.39 75.87 -35.25
N GLN A 170 23.36 75.05 -34.85
CA GLN A 170 24.49 75.44 -34.00
C GLN A 170 25.45 76.37 -34.74
N ASP A 171 25.79 76.10 -36.01
CA ASP A 171 26.60 77.00 -36.84
C ASP A 171 25.90 78.36 -37.02
N LEU A 172 24.58 78.35 -37.19
CA LEU A 172 23.77 79.57 -37.22
C LEU A 172 23.76 80.27 -35.84
N MET A 173 23.67 79.50 -34.75
CA MET A 173 23.77 80.05 -33.40
C MET A 173 25.17 80.56 -33.07
N ASP A 174 26.23 79.97 -33.62
CA ASP A 174 27.63 80.34 -33.40
C ASP A 174 27.99 81.56 -34.24
N THR A 175 27.44 81.69 -35.45
CA THR A 175 27.51 82.96 -36.20
C THR A 175 26.75 84.07 -35.47
N VAL A 176 25.57 83.78 -34.90
CA VAL A 176 24.83 84.71 -34.03
C VAL A 176 25.58 85.00 -32.72
N HIS A 177 26.19 84.00 -32.08
CA HIS A 177 27.02 84.16 -30.88
C HIS A 177 28.33 84.87 -31.18
N SER A 178 28.88 84.76 -32.38
CA SER A 178 30.04 85.54 -32.82
C SER A 178 29.65 87.02 -33.00
N LEU A 179 28.44 87.27 -33.51
CA LEU A 179 27.83 88.61 -33.51
C LEU A 179 27.48 89.11 -32.09
N LEU A 180 27.07 88.23 -31.18
CA LEU A 180 26.76 88.54 -29.77
C LEU A 180 28.00 88.64 -28.88
N ASN A 181 29.11 87.94 -29.18
CA ASN A 181 30.39 88.00 -28.46
C ASN A 181 31.21 89.25 -28.82
N LEU A 182 30.79 89.99 -29.84
CA LEU A 182 31.12 91.41 -30.00
C LEU A 182 30.38 92.28 -28.96
N CYS A 183 29.48 91.71 -28.14
CA CYS A 183 28.67 92.35 -27.10
C CYS A 183 28.54 91.46 -25.84
N SER A 184 29.63 91.37 -25.07
CA SER A 184 29.64 91.13 -23.61
C SER A 184 29.73 89.69 -23.06
N LYS A 185 30.42 89.66 -21.91
CA LYS A 185 31.06 88.57 -21.15
C LYS A 185 30.12 87.71 -20.29
N GLU A 186 30.56 86.45 -20.13
CA GLU A 186 30.55 85.55 -18.95
C GLU A 186 29.23 85.11 -18.30
N GLY A 187 29.14 83.79 -18.07
CA GLY A 187 28.61 83.25 -16.80
C GLY A 187 27.64 82.06 -16.90
N VAL A 188 28.19 80.84 -16.97
CA VAL A 188 27.50 79.55 -16.71
C VAL A 188 27.56 79.24 -15.21
N VAL A 189 26.56 78.53 -14.64
CA VAL A 189 26.71 77.32 -13.78
C VAL A 189 25.31 76.73 -13.42
N PRO A 190 25.16 75.39 -13.24
CA PRO A 190 23.88 74.68 -13.34
C PRO A 190 23.44 73.89 -12.07
N ASN A 191 22.18 73.43 -12.13
CA ASN A 191 21.60 72.14 -11.69
C ASN A 191 21.72 71.64 -10.23
N SER A 192 20.59 71.15 -9.69
CA SER A 192 20.35 69.73 -9.31
C SER A 192 19.40 69.58 -8.12
N THR A 193 18.56 68.53 -8.15
CA THR A 193 18.24 67.67 -6.98
C THR A 193 17.40 66.46 -7.41
N LYS A 194 17.99 65.26 -7.34
CA LYS A 194 17.28 63.98 -7.26
C LYS A 194 16.98 63.72 -5.77
N ARG A 195 15.74 63.37 -5.44
CA ARG A 195 15.32 62.97 -4.09
C ARG A 195 15.40 61.45 -3.93
N ALA A 196 15.90 61.03 -2.77
CA ALA A 196 15.89 59.68 -2.26
C ALA A 196 14.49 59.31 -1.76
N ASP A 197 14.06 58.08 -2.04
CA ASP A 197 12.81 57.49 -1.56
C ASP A 197 13.13 56.58 -0.35
N GLU A 198 12.43 56.80 0.77
CA GLU A 198 12.57 56.00 1.99
C GLU A 198 11.85 54.66 1.80
N GLU A 199 12.61 53.57 1.75
CA GLU A 199 12.11 52.21 1.54
C GLU A 199 11.22 51.75 2.72
N ARG A 200 9.90 51.84 2.57
CA ARG A 200 8.93 51.28 3.53
C ARG A 200 9.07 49.75 3.54
N LYS A 201 9.42 49.19 4.71
CA LYS A 201 9.57 47.75 4.92
C LYS A 201 8.23 47.12 5.30
N PHE A 202 7.83 46.08 4.59
CA PHE A 202 6.61 45.30 4.86
C PHE A 202 6.96 43.98 5.53
N ARG A 203 6.26 43.61 6.61
CA ARG A 203 6.54 42.39 7.38
C ARG A 203 5.87 41.15 6.81
N ASP A 204 4.74 41.34 6.14
CA ASP A 204 3.89 40.29 5.62
C ASP A 204 2.99 40.82 4.49
N CYS A 205 2.20 39.92 3.90
CA CYS A 205 1.31 40.27 2.79
C CYS A 205 0.14 41.17 3.22
N ALA A 206 -0.26 41.19 4.49
CA ALA A 206 -1.34 42.08 4.93
C ALA A 206 -0.85 43.53 5.04
N ASP A 207 0.40 43.74 5.49
CA ASP A 207 1.03 45.07 5.49
C ASP A 207 1.17 45.60 4.04
N LEU A 208 1.53 44.72 3.09
CA LEU A 208 1.56 45.04 1.64
C LEU A 208 0.16 45.40 1.11
N PHE A 209 -0.85 44.60 1.46
CA PHE A 209 -2.22 44.83 1.02
C PHE A 209 -2.76 46.18 1.53
N GLN A 210 -2.50 46.51 2.79
CA GLN A 210 -2.86 47.81 3.37
C GLN A 210 -2.13 48.99 2.72
N ALA A 211 -0.93 48.76 2.20
CA ALA A 211 -0.17 49.76 1.45
C ALA A 211 -0.64 49.93 -0.01
N GLY A 212 -1.65 49.16 -0.45
CA GLY A 212 -2.27 49.27 -1.78
C GLY A 212 -1.75 48.27 -2.80
N PHE A 213 -0.92 47.31 -2.39
CA PHE A 213 -0.49 46.21 -3.27
C PHE A 213 -1.59 45.15 -3.34
N ASN A 214 -2.52 45.32 -4.28
CA ASN A 214 -3.74 44.52 -4.37
C ASN A 214 -3.71 43.46 -5.49
N LYS A 215 -2.52 42.98 -5.87
CA LYS A 215 -2.36 41.98 -6.93
C LYS A 215 -1.70 40.72 -6.41
N ASN A 216 -2.16 39.56 -6.87
CA ASN A 216 -1.53 38.29 -6.55
C ASN A 216 -0.13 38.26 -7.16
N GLY A 217 0.84 37.72 -6.42
CA GLY A 217 2.19 37.57 -6.94
C GLY A 217 3.24 37.36 -5.86
N VAL A 218 4.49 37.33 -6.30
CA VAL A 218 5.65 37.17 -5.42
C VAL A 218 6.12 38.53 -4.94
N TYR A 219 6.13 38.71 -3.62
CA TYR A 219 6.60 39.92 -2.95
C TYR A 219 7.77 39.59 -2.02
N THR A 220 8.56 40.60 -1.70
CA THR A 220 9.63 40.50 -0.71
C THR A 220 9.13 41.09 0.61
N ILE A 221 9.20 40.30 1.68
CA ILE A 221 8.84 40.72 3.03
C ILE A 221 10.05 40.66 3.97
N HIS A 222 10.03 41.49 5.00
CA HIS A 222 11.11 41.67 5.97
C HIS A 222 10.76 41.03 7.30
N MET A 223 11.52 40.01 7.70
CA MET A 223 11.34 39.38 9.03
C MET A 223 11.97 40.20 10.14
N ASN A 224 13.10 40.83 9.84
CA ASN A 224 13.86 41.70 10.74
C ASN A 224 14.60 42.75 9.91
N MET A 225 15.47 43.56 10.54
CA MET A 225 16.17 44.66 9.87
C MET A 225 17.10 44.21 8.73
N LEU A 226 17.49 42.93 8.69
CA LEU A 226 18.57 42.41 7.84
C LEU A 226 18.12 41.24 6.93
N GLU A 227 17.05 40.53 7.27
CA GLU A 227 16.61 39.33 6.56
C GLU A 227 15.30 39.57 5.81
N THR A 228 15.38 39.34 4.51
CA THR A 228 14.25 39.36 3.58
C THR A 228 13.93 37.97 3.08
N LYS A 229 12.65 37.68 2.86
CA LYS A 229 12.19 36.45 2.20
C LYS A 229 11.21 36.80 1.10
N LYS A 230 11.29 36.08 -0.02
CA LYS A 230 10.26 36.13 -1.06
C LYS A 230 9.12 35.21 -0.66
N VAL A 231 7.89 35.69 -0.79
CA VAL A 231 6.66 34.94 -0.50
C VAL A 231 5.63 35.20 -1.59
N TYR A 232 4.72 34.26 -1.78
CA TYR A 232 3.55 34.50 -2.60
C TYR A 232 2.46 35.14 -1.75
N CYS A 233 1.96 36.28 -2.20
CA CYS A 233 0.83 36.95 -1.58
C CYS A 233 -0.42 36.73 -2.41
N ASN A 234 -1.45 36.16 -1.79
CA ASN A 234 -2.80 36.17 -2.34
C ASN A 234 -3.52 37.42 -1.81
N MET A 235 -3.70 38.39 -2.70
CA MET A 235 -4.30 39.69 -2.45
C MET A 235 -5.75 39.79 -2.94
N GLU A 236 -6.24 38.81 -3.71
CA GLU A 236 -7.56 38.88 -4.34
C GLU A 236 -8.59 37.98 -3.63
N SER A 237 -8.19 36.79 -3.17
CA SER A 237 -9.11 35.83 -2.53
C SER A 237 -9.31 36.12 -1.04
N ALA A 238 -10.50 35.79 -0.53
CA ALA A 238 -10.82 35.77 0.91
C ALA A 238 -10.45 37.06 1.66
N GLY A 239 -10.63 38.23 1.03
CA GLY A 239 -10.34 39.54 1.63
C GLY A 239 -8.90 40.04 1.44
N GLY A 240 -8.03 39.26 0.81
CA GLY A 240 -6.65 39.65 0.47
C GLY A 240 -5.68 39.69 1.65
N GLY A 241 -4.40 39.92 1.36
CA GLY A 241 -3.34 40.03 2.36
C GLY A 241 -2.81 38.68 2.90
N TRP A 242 -3.07 37.57 2.19
CA TRP A 242 -2.68 36.25 2.64
C TRP A 242 -1.26 35.90 2.21
N THR A 243 -0.39 35.60 3.18
CA THR A 243 0.93 35.01 2.91
C THR A 243 0.77 33.50 2.75
N VAL A 244 1.05 32.99 1.55
CA VAL A 244 0.95 31.56 1.26
C VAL A 244 2.19 30.86 1.83
N ILE A 245 1.98 29.94 2.78
CA ILE A 245 3.04 29.18 3.45
C ILE A 245 3.28 27.80 2.84
N GLN A 246 2.27 27.27 2.13
CA GLN A 246 2.31 25.99 1.42
C GLN A 246 1.36 26.07 0.23
N HIS A 247 1.78 25.56 -0.92
CA HIS A 247 0.93 25.40 -2.10
C HIS A 247 1.18 24.06 -2.79
N ARG A 248 0.10 23.34 -3.16
CA ARG A 248 0.09 22.11 -3.96
C ARG A 248 -0.80 22.30 -5.18
N GLU A 249 -0.38 21.81 -6.33
CA GLU A 249 -1.10 21.99 -7.59
C GLU A 249 -1.01 20.74 -8.48
N ASP A 250 0.20 20.40 -8.94
CA ASP A 250 0.42 19.39 -9.98
C ASP A 250 1.23 18.17 -9.50
N GLY A 251 1.77 18.22 -8.28
CA GLY A 251 2.65 17.17 -7.75
C GLY A 251 4.05 17.13 -8.38
N SER A 252 4.46 18.18 -9.09
CA SER A 252 5.80 18.30 -9.69
C SER A 252 6.93 18.35 -8.66
N LEU A 253 6.64 18.78 -7.44
CA LEU A 253 7.60 18.87 -6.36
C LEU A 253 7.43 17.72 -5.36
N ASP A 254 8.52 17.00 -5.08
CA ASP A 254 8.54 16.00 -4.02
C ASP A 254 8.49 16.66 -2.62
N PHE A 255 7.55 16.22 -1.79
CA PHE A 255 7.38 16.64 -0.39
C PHE A 255 7.96 15.63 0.62
N GLN A 256 8.52 14.51 0.17
CA GLN A 256 9.25 13.57 1.01
C GLN A 256 10.67 14.10 1.31
N ARG A 257 10.73 15.14 2.15
CA ARG A 257 11.94 15.91 2.44
C ARG A 257 12.49 15.68 3.84
N THR A 258 13.78 16.00 4.01
CA THR A 258 14.46 15.91 5.30
C THR A 258 14.02 17.03 6.26
N TRP A 259 14.28 16.85 7.56
CA TRP A 259 14.01 17.89 8.58
C TRP A 259 14.65 19.23 8.24
N LYS A 260 15.90 19.21 7.77
CA LYS A 260 16.64 20.42 7.39
C LYS A 260 15.97 21.16 6.22
N GLU A 261 15.42 20.43 5.25
CA GLU A 261 14.68 21.03 4.14
C GLU A 261 13.34 21.61 4.61
N TYR A 262 12.58 20.90 5.45
CA TYR A 262 11.35 21.45 6.04
C TYR A 262 11.62 22.69 6.89
N LYS A 263 12.73 22.72 7.62
CA LYS A 263 13.18 23.90 8.37
C LYS A 263 13.42 25.12 7.46
N MET A 264 14.19 24.94 6.38
CA MET A 264 14.63 26.03 5.50
C MET A 264 13.58 26.44 4.45
N GLY A 265 12.66 25.53 4.12
CA GLY A 265 11.75 25.62 2.99
C GLY A 265 12.32 25.04 1.71
N PHE A 266 11.44 24.65 0.79
CA PHE A 266 11.78 24.06 -0.50
C PHE A 266 10.69 24.37 -1.54
N GLY A 267 11.02 24.23 -2.82
CA GLY A 267 10.12 24.54 -3.93
C GLY A 267 10.24 25.98 -4.44
N SER A 268 9.26 26.39 -5.24
CA SER A 268 9.18 27.72 -5.83
C SER A 268 7.95 28.45 -5.31
N VAL A 269 8.12 29.65 -4.78
CA VAL A 269 7.00 30.47 -4.29
C VAL A 269 5.97 30.80 -5.38
N SER A 270 6.35 30.75 -6.66
CA SER A 270 5.41 30.92 -7.78
C SER A 270 4.67 29.63 -8.17
N GLY A 271 4.95 28.49 -7.53
CA GLY A 271 4.35 27.18 -7.82
C GLY A 271 4.21 26.35 -6.55
N GLU A 272 4.48 25.04 -6.62
CA GLU A 272 4.49 24.18 -5.43
C GLU A 272 5.65 24.54 -4.50
N HIS A 273 5.37 24.69 -3.21
CA HIS A 273 6.40 24.98 -2.22
C HIS A 273 5.96 24.71 -0.78
N TRP A 274 6.97 24.62 0.08
CA TRP A 274 6.87 24.78 1.53
C TRP A 274 7.77 25.94 1.95
N LEU A 275 7.22 26.96 2.61
CA LEU A 275 7.93 28.21 2.87
C LEU A 275 9.08 28.06 3.90
N GLY A 276 8.97 27.05 4.77
CA GLY A 276 9.98 26.68 5.77
C GLY A 276 9.52 26.92 7.20
N ASN A 277 9.73 25.94 8.07
CA ASN A 277 9.25 25.98 9.45
C ASN A 277 9.88 27.12 10.26
N GLU A 278 11.18 27.38 10.08
CA GLU A 278 11.85 28.49 10.79
C GLU A 278 11.20 29.83 10.39
N PHE A 279 10.90 29.99 9.10
CA PHE A 279 10.24 31.18 8.59
C PHE A 279 8.82 31.33 9.14
N ILE A 280 8.03 30.24 9.11
CA ILE A 280 6.65 30.25 9.62
C ILE A 280 6.63 30.53 11.13
N TYR A 281 7.61 30.01 11.89
CA TYR A 281 7.77 30.28 13.31
C TYR A 281 8.03 31.76 13.55
N LEU A 282 9.00 32.34 12.83
CA LEU A 282 9.33 33.77 12.94
C LEU A 282 8.15 34.65 12.53
N LEU A 283 7.40 34.28 11.49
CA LEU A 283 6.22 35.01 11.05
C LEU A 283 5.14 34.97 12.13
N THR A 284 4.73 33.77 12.55
CA THR A 284 3.63 33.56 13.51
C THR A 284 3.96 33.95 14.95
N SER A 285 5.23 34.26 15.25
CA SER A 285 5.66 34.82 16.55
C SER A 285 5.55 36.34 16.62
N GLN A 286 5.46 37.05 15.48
CA GLN A 286 5.45 38.52 15.46
C GLN A 286 4.11 39.12 15.91
N ARG A 287 3.00 38.47 15.55
CA ARG A 287 1.63 38.89 15.86
C ARG A 287 0.69 37.71 15.76
N GLN A 288 -0.59 37.93 16.06
CA GLN A 288 -1.61 36.91 15.85
C GLN A 288 -1.91 36.77 14.35
N TYR A 289 -1.80 35.54 13.85
CA TYR A 289 -2.19 35.18 12.48
C TYR A 289 -3.34 34.19 12.51
N SER A 290 -4.21 34.29 11.52
CA SER A 290 -5.21 33.27 11.22
C SER A 290 -4.68 32.36 10.11
N LEU A 291 -5.00 31.07 10.17
CA LEU A 291 -4.66 30.10 9.12
C LEU A 291 -5.91 29.77 8.32
N ARG A 292 -5.80 29.84 7.00
CA ARG A 292 -6.82 29.37 6.07
C ARG A 292 -6.25 28.24 5.24
N ILE A 293 -6.96 27.13 5.17
CA ILE A 293 -6.61 25.96 4.37
C ILE A 293 -7.68 25.85 3.30
N GLU A 294 -7.27 25.87 2.03
CA GLU A 294 -8.15 25.65 0.87
C GLU A 294 -7.76 24.33 0.22
N LEU A 295 -8.77 23.52 -0.10
CA LEU A 295 -8.63 22.21 -0.74
C LEU A 295 -9.53 22.18 -1.96
N THR A 296 -9.00 21.68 -3.06
CA THR A 296 -9.75 21.43 -4.30
C THR A 296 -9.74 19.94 -4.58
N ASP A 297 -10.89 19.34 -4.84
CA ASP A 297 -10.98 17.94 -5.28
C ASP A 297 -10.67 17.78 -6.78
N TRP A 298 -10.58 16.54 -7.24
CA TRP A 298 -10.31 16.22 -8.65
C TRP A 298 -11.44 16.64 -9.60
N ASP A 299 -12.64 16.88 -9.08
CA ASP A 299 -13.81 17.36 -9.82
C ASP A 299 -13.87 18.91 -9.82
N GLY A 300 -12.89 19.59 -9.21
CA GLY A 300 -12.77 21.04 -9.15
C GLY A 300 -13.58 21.71 -8.03
N GLN A 301 -14.19 20.95 -7.11
CA GLN A 301 -14.92 21.50 -5.98
C GLN A 301 -13.96 21.99 -4.90
N GLN A 302 -14.19 23.23 -4.44
CA GLN A 302 -13.35 23.88 -3.44
C GLN A 302 -14.02 23.89 -2.07
N ALA A 303 -13.25 23.54 -1.04
CA ALA A 303 -13.62 23.66 0.36
C ALA A 303 -12.54 24.40 1.14
N PHE A 304 -12.93 25.10 2.22
CA PHE A 304 -11.96 25.78 3.08
C PHE A 304 -12.24 25.56 4.57
N SER A 305 -11.18 25.69 5.37
CA SER A 305 -11.25 25.76 6.83
C SER A 305 -10.40 26.91 7.33
N GLN A 306 -10.90 27.66 8.30
CA GLN A 306 -10.22 28.84 8.85
C GLN A 306 -10.09 28.73 10.37
N TYR A 307 -8.88 29.00 10.86
CA TYR A 307 -8.51 28.98 12.27
C TYR A 307 -8.07 30.38 12.68
N ASP A 308 -8.74 30.97 13.67
CA ASP A 308 -8.51 32.37 14.05
C ASP A 308 -7.13 32.64 14.64
N ARG A 309 -6.48 31.62 15.21
CA ARG A 309 -5.16 31.72 15.83
C ARG A 309 -4.29 30.54 15.44
N PHE A 310 -3.23 30.84 14.71
CA PHE A 310 -2.21 29.90 14.27
C PHE A 310 -0.82 30.35 14.73
N HIS A 311 -0.09 29.42 15.33
CA HIS A 311 1.26 29.61 15.82
C HIS A 311 1.94 28.24 15.88
N ILE A 312 3.21 28.19 15.49
CA ILE A 312 4.06 27.01 15.67
C ILE A 312 5.15 27.32 16.69
N GLY A 313 5.67 26.32 17.39
CA GLY A 313 6.78 26.49 18.32
C GLY A 313 8.12 26.70 17.60
N ASN A 314 9.19 26.85 18.39
CA ASN A 314 10.55 26.86 17.85
C ASN A 314 11.05 25.42 17.61
N GLU A 315 12.22 25.31 16.97
CA GLU A 315 12.84 24.01 16.67
C GLU A 315 13.04 23.12 17.91
N LYS A 316 13.28 23.70 19.10
CA LYS A 316 13.46 22.91 20.34
C LYS A 316 12.18 22.19 20.78
N HIS A 317 11.02 22.67 20.35
CA HIS A 317 9.72 22.05 20.57
C HIS A 317 9.22 21.28 19.34
N ASN A 318 10.09 21.09 18.34
CA ASN A 318 9.79 20.43 17.06
C ASN A 318 8.74 21.15 16.20
N TYR A 319 8.70 22.50 16.27
CA TYR A 319 7.73 23.37 15.60
C TYR A 319 6.28 23.15 16.05
#